data_AF-A0A527Z8V2-F1
#
_entry.id   AF-A0A527Z8V2-F1
#
_cell.length_a   1.000
_cell.length_b   1.000
_cell.length_c   1.000
_cell.angle_alpha   90.00
_cell.angle_beta   90.00
_cell.angle_gamma   90.00
#
_symmetry.space_group_name_H-M   'P 1'
#
loop_
_entity.id
_entity.type
_entity.pdbx_description
1 polymer ?
#
loop_
_entity_poly.entity_id
_entity_poly.type
_entity_poly.pdbx_seq_one_letter_code
_entity_poly.pdbx_strand_id
1 'polypeptide(L)'
;VGLALLAVALISPIYTARPHIFTFPIIVIWTATLFRAARDEQAPPLWLLALLVLWANLHATFTIGFVIAAFAGLDLLVRTRLSNPVLLGKWIAFGLLCPVVSLINPYGIKAILATFTVAYGNEAVPLIIEWDPFDASDQRLQEVGILLFLFALLVSRLRVGWAKALFIIFALHVYLTHVRFMYLFFLLVPIV
;
A
#
# COMPACT_ATOMS: atom_id res chain seq x y z
N VAL A 1 -4.51 2.83 21.08
CA VAL A 1 -5.55 1.78 21.10
C VAL A 1 -6.79 2.19 20.30
N GLY A 2 -7.44 3.32 20.58
CA GLY A 2 -8.66 3.75 19.86
C GLY A 2 -8.55 3.84 18.32
N LEU A 3 -7.50 4.49 17.78
CA LEU A 3 -7.28 4.57 16.32
C LEU A 3 -7.03 3.21 15.66
N ALA A 4 -6.34 2.31 16.36
CA ALA A 4 -6.09 0.95 15.86
C ALA A 4 -7.40 0.13 15.82
N LEU A 5 -8.25 0.25 16.84
CA LEU A 5 -9.56 -0.38 16.86
C LEU A 5 -10.49 0.16 15.79
N LEU A 6 -10.46 1.48 15.55
CA LEU A 6 -11.21 2.11 14.47
C LEU A 6 -10.73 1.61 13.09
N ALA A 7 -9.42 1.55 12.88
CA ALA A 7 -8.85 1.03 11.64
C ALA A 7 -9.25 -0.43 11.41
N VAL A 8 -9.21 -1.26 12.46
CA VAL A 8 -9.67 -2.66 12.44
C VAL A 8 -11.14 -2.77 12.07
N ALA A 9 -12.00 -1.93 12.65
CA ALA A 9 -13.42 -1.89 12.33
C ALA A 9 -13.67 -1.45 10.88
N LEU A 10 -12.95 -0.46 10.38
CA LEU A 10 -13.11 0.05 9.02
C LEU A 10 -12.76 -0.98 7.94
N ILE A 11 -11.80 -1.86 8.23
CA ILE A 11 -11.38 -2.92 7.30
C ILE A 11 -12.02 -4.29 7.61
N SER A 12 -12.98 -4.37 8.52
CA SER A 12 -13.59 -5.66 8.87
C SER A 12 -14.24 -6.41 7.70
N PRO A 13 -14.81 -5.77 6.65
CA PRO A 13 -15.42 -6.49 5.53
C PRO A 13 -14.47 -7.43 4.79
N ILE A 14 -13.16 -7.19 4.86
CA ILE A 14 -12.13 -8.00 4.20
C ILE A 14 -11.47 -9.02 5.13
N TYR A 15 -11.96 -9.16 6.37
CA TYR A 15 -11.55 -10.20 7.31
C TYR A 15 -12.14 -11.55 6.93
N THR A 16 -11.59 -12.13 5.87
CA THR A 16 -11.85 -13.50 5.47
C THR A 16 -10.72 -14.39 5.99
N ALA A 17 -11.02 -15.66 6.30
CA ALA A 17 -10.02 -16.66 6.67
C ALA A 17 -9.19 -17.10 5.44
N ARG A 18 -8.58 -16.13 4.76
CA ARG A 18 -7.73 -16.29 3.58
C ARG A 18 -6.31 -15.83 3.91
N PRO A 19 -5.29 -16.30 3.15
CA PRO A 19 -3.90 -15.85 3.35
C PRO A 19 -3.70 -14.32 3.31
N HIS A 20 -4.66 -13.59 2.73
CA HIS A 20 -4.69 -12.13 2.71
C HIS A 20 -4.53 -11.49 4.10
N ILE A 21 -5.03 -12.11 5.19
CA ILE A 21 -4.92 -11.53 6.53
C ILE A 21 -3.45 -11.36 6.99
N PHE A 22 -2.56 -12.25 6.53
CA PHE A 22 -1.12 -12.16 6.83
C PHE A 22 -0.44 -11.00 6.08
N THR A 23 -1.08 -10.44 5.05
CA THR A 23 -0.58 -9.25 4.36
C THR A 23 -0.61 -8.02 5.26
N PHE A 24 -1.61 -7.88 6.14
CA PHE A 24 -1.81 -6.64 6.91
C PHE A 24 -0.61 -6.24 7.79
N PRO A 25 -0.03 -7.11 8.63
CA PRO A 25 1.16 -6.74 9.39
C PRO A 25 2.36 -6.45 8.47
N ILE A 26 2.52 -7.24 7.40
CA ILE A 26 3.62 -7.08 6.44
C ILE A 26 3.56 -5.72 5.76
N ILE A 27 2.41 -5.35 5.19
CA ILE A 27 2.26 -4.11 4.43
C ILE A 27 2.36 -2.87 5.33
N VAL A 28 1.90 -2.96 6.59
CA VAL A 28 2.07 -1.89 7.58
C VAL A 28 3.54 -1.69 7.91
N ILE A 29 4.28 -2.78 8.21
CA ILE A 29 5.71 -2.72 8.51
C ILE A 29 6.50 -2.18 7.31
N TRP A 30 6.19 -2.68 6.12
CA TRP A 30 6.79 -2.25 4.85
C TRP A 30 6.60 -0.75 4.64
N THR A 31 5.35 -0.27 4.69
CA THR A 31 5.00 1.14 4.46
C THR A 31 5.62 2.06 5.51
N ALA A 32 5.41 1.76 6.80
CA ALA A 32 5.91 2.60 7.89
C ALA A 32 7.44 2.71 7.86
N THR A 33 8.14 1.62 7.52
CA THR A 33 9.61 1.60 7.49
C THR A 33 10.14 2.39 6.30
N LEU A 34 9.55 2.23 5.11
CA LEU A 34 9.98 2.97 3.91
C LEU A 34 9.71 4.47 4.03
N PHE A 35 8.50 4.88 4.42
CA PHE A 35 8.20 6.30 4.59
C PHE A 35 8.96 6.95 5.75
N ARG A 36 9.28 6.19 6.81
CA ARG A 36 10.23 6.65 7.83
C ARG A 36 11.62 6.86 7.27
N ALA A 37 12.17 5.87 6.54
CA ALA A 37 13.49 6.00 5.92
C ALA A 37 13.54 7.19 4.94
N ALA A 38 12.48 7.42 4.16
CA ALA A 38 12.38 8.56 3.25
C ALA A 38 12.36 9.90 3.99
N ARG A 39 11.57 9.98 5.08
CA ARG A 39 11.49 11.19 5.92
C ARG A 39 12.81 11.50 6.62
N ASP A 40 13.51 10.47 7.08
CA ASP A 40 14.76 10.59 7.82
C ASP A 40 15.98 10.67 6.87
N GLU A 41 15.75 10.75 5.55
CA GLU A 41 16.77 10.79 4.49
C GLU A 41 17.79 9.64 4.56
N GLN A 42 17.31 8.45 4.89
CA GLN A 42 18.08 7.21 5.01
C GLN A 42 17.79 6.26 3.84
N ALA A 43 18.72 5.33 3.61
CA ALA A 43 18.53 4.27 2.63
C ALA A 43 17.45 3.28 3.11
N PRO A 44 16.69 2.64 2.21
CA PRO A 44 15.76 1.60 2.59
C PRO A 44 16.52 0.43 3.23
N PRO A 45 16.06 -0.08 4.38
CA PRO A 45 16.76 -1.19 5.02
C PRO A 45 16.58 -2.48 4.22
N LEU A 46 17.69 -3.13 3.87
CA LEU A 46 17.70 -4.29 2.97
C LEU A 46 16.95 -5.52 3.49
N TRP A 47 16.75 -5.64 4.81
CA TRP A 47 15.95 -6.74 5.39
C TRP A 47 14.49 -6.72 4.91
N LEU A 48 13.98 -5.56 4.46
CA LEU A 48 12.67 -5.47 3.84
C LEU A 48 12.57 -6.37 2.59
N LEU A 49 13.66 -6.55 1.83
CA LEU A 49 13.64 -7.45 0.67
C LEU A 49 13.30 -8.90 1.07
N ALA A 50 13.78 -9.37 2.23
CA ALA A 50 13.39 -10.69 2.74
C ALA A 50 11.90 -10.72 3.15
N LEU A 51 11.40 -9.63 3.73
CA LEU A 51 9.97 -9.48 4.02
C LEU A 51 9.11 -9.51 2.75
N LEU A 52 9.59 -8.92 1.66
CA LEU A 52 8.94 -8.94 0.35
C LEU A 52 8.95 -10.34 -0.29
N VAL A 53 10.06 -11.07 -0.17
CA VAL A 53 10.13 -12.50 -0.57
C VAL A 53 9.09 -13.32 0.19
N LEU A 54 9.01 -13.14 1.51
CA LEU A 54 7.99 -13.79 2.33
C LEU A 54 6.59 -13.43 1.83
N TRP A 55 6.32 -12.15 1.58
CA TRP A 55 5.02 -11.69 1.10
C TRP A 55 4.65 -12.29 -0.26
N ALA A 56 5.60 -12.35 -1.20
CA ALA A 56 5.40 -12.94 -2.53
C ALA A 56 5.04 -14.44 -2.48
N ASN A 57 5.44 -15.15 -1.42
CA ASN A 57 5.07 -16.55 -1.19
C ASN A 57 3.78 -16.71 -0.36
N LEU A 58 3.24 -15.64 0.21
CA LEU A 58 2.02 -15.67 1.02
C LEU A 58 0.78 -15.21 0.24
N HIS A 59 0.89 -14.11 -0.53
CA HIS A 59 -0.28 -13.50 -1.15
C HIS A 59 0.06 -12.66 -2.38
N ALA A 60 -0.83 -12.68 -3.38
CA ALA A 60 -0.66 -11.99 -4.66
C ALA A 60 -0.60 -10.45 -4.57
N THR A 61 -0.91 -9.85 -3.42
CA THR A 61 -0.84 -8.38 -3.23
C THR A 61 0.58 -7.86 -3.00
N PHE A 62 1.61 -8.72 -3.00
CA PHE A 62 3.01 -8.32 -2.84
C PHE A 62 3.47 -7.27 -3.86
N THR A 63 2.87 -7.22 -5.06
CA THR A 63 3.19 -6.22 -6.09
C THR A 63 2.80 -4.79 -5.67
N ILE A 64 1.88 -4.62 -4.72
CA ILE A 64 1.61 -3.32 -4.08
C ILE A 64 2.84 -2.83 -3.32
N GLY A 65 3.70 -3.72 -2.82
CA GLY A 65 4.98 -3.38 -2.21
C GLY A 65 5.88 -2.55 -3.15
N PHE A 66 5.86 -2.83 -4.46
CA PHE A 66 6.61 -2.08 -5.47
C PHE A 66 6.08 -0.66 -5.60
N VAL A 67 4.75 -0.53 -5.63
CA VAL A 67 4.05 0.75 -5.73
C VAL A 67 4.35 1.62 -4.50
N ILE A 68 4.28 1.04 -3.30
CA ILE A 68 4.62 1.74 -2.05
C ILE A 68 6.09 2.18 -2.05
N ALA A 69 7.02 1.32 -2.49
CA ALA A 69 8.43 1.69 -2.59
C ALA A 69 8.67 2.85 -3.57
N ALA A 70 7.94 2.89 -4.69
CA ALA A 70 7.98 4.01 -5.62
C ALA A 70 7.46 5.32 -4.98
N PHE A 71 6.34 5.29 -4.25
CA PHE A 71 5.82 6.47 -3.56
C PHE A 71 6.75 6.95 -2.43
N ALA A 72 7.33 6.06 -1.65
CA ALA A 72 8.30 6.43 -0.61
C ALA A 72 9.59 7.00 -1.22
N GLY A 73 10.08 6.42 -2.33
CA GLY A 73 11.22 6.95 -3.08
C GLY A 73 10.93 8.32 -3.69
N LEU A 74 9.69 8.54 -4.15
CA LEU A 74 9.23 9.86 -4.61
C LEU A 74 9.21 10.89 -3.47
N ASP A 75 8.70 10.53 -2.27
CA ASP A 75 8.72 11.42 -1.10
C ASP A 75 10.17 11.82 -0.74
N LEU A 76 11.11 10.87 -0.78
CA LEU A 76 12.53 11.18 -0.61
C LEU A 76 13.07 12.11 -1.71
N LEU A 77 12.76 11.82 -2.98
CA LEU A 77 13.24 12.62 -4.11
C LEU A 77 12.80 14.08 -3.99
N VAL A 78 11.55 14.31 -3.58
CA VAL A 78 11.00 15.66 -3.37
C VAL A 78 11.68 16.40 -2.22
N ARG A 79 12.04 15.67 -1.15
CA ARG A 79 12.76 16.24 0.00
C ARG A 79 14.20 16.62 -0.36
N THR A 80 14.93 15.69 -0.96
CA THR A 80 16.36 15.85 -1.24
C THR A 80 16.62 16.69 -2.49
N ARG A 81 15.67 16.78 -3.44
CA ARG A 81 15.80 17.55 -4.70
C ARG A 81 17.09 17.24 -5.46
N LEU A 82 17.48 15.97 -5.52
CA LEU A 82 18.72 15.49 -6.15
C LEU A 82 20.03 15.90 -5.45
N SER A 83 19.98 16.53 -4.27
CA SER A 83 21.18 16.97 -3.54
C SER A 83 22.07 15.82 -3.06
N ASN A 84 21.52 14.61 -2.95
CA ASN A 84 22.23 13.42 -2.49
C ASN A 84 22.09 12.25 -3.50
N PRO A 85 22.90 12.23 -4.57
CA PRO A 85 22.80 11.23 -5.63
C PRO A 85 23.13 9.82 -5.15
N VAL A 86 24.00 9.67 -4.14
CA VAL A 86 24.35 8.38 -3.55
C VAL A 86 23.14 7.76 -2.86
N LEU A 87 22.42 8.54 -2.06
CA LEU A 87 21.21 8.09 -1.40
C LEU A 87 20.12 7.72 -2.41
N LEU A 88 19.92 8.56 -3.44
CA LEU A 88 18.97 8.27 -4.52
C LEU A 88 19.32 6.99 -5.26
N GLY A 89 20.62 6.76 -5.54
CA GLY A 89 21.10 5.51 -6.12
C GLY A 89 20.73 4.29 -5.27
N LYS A 90 20.81 4.38 -3.93
CA LYS A 90 20.38 3.30 -3.04
C LYS A 90 18.88 3.04 -3.10
N TRP A 91 18.06 4.08 -3.21
CA TRP A 91 16.61 3.94 -3.37
C TRP A 91 16.22 3.35 -4.73
N ILE A 92 16.88 3.78 -5.81
CA ILE A 92 16.69 3.20 -7.15
C ILE A 92 17.09 1.72 -7.12
N ALA A 93 18.26 1.39 -6.56
CA ALA A 93 18.72 0.01 -6.45
C ALA A 93 17.74 -0.85 -5.63
N PHE A 94 17.24 -0.35 -4.49
CA PHE A 94 16.23 -1.04 -3.70
C PHE A 94 14.93 -1.28 -4.50
N GLY A 95 14.45 -0.26 -5.22
CA GLY A 95 13.27 -0.37 -6.08
C GLY A 95 13.43 -1.40 -7.20
N LEU A 96 14.62 -1.47 -7.82
CA LEU A 96 14.95 -2.48 -8.84
C LEU A 96 15.11 -3.89 -8.24
N LEU A 97 15.62 -4.00 -7.01
CA LEU A 97 15.72 -5.28 -6.32
C LEU A 97 14.35 -5.85 -5.94
N CYS A 98 13.34 -5.01 -5.70
CA CYS A 98 11.98 -5.48 -5.34
C CYS A 98 11.40 -6.51 -6.33
N PRO A 99 11.27 -6.24 -7.65
CA PRO A 99 10.78 -7.24 -8.59
C PRO A 99 11.72 -8.45 -8.72
N VAL A 100 13.04 -8.25 -8.59
CA VAL A 100 14.04 -9.32 -8.69
C VAL A 100 13.88 -10.33 -7.55
N VAL A 101 13.82 -9.86 -6.29
CA VAL A 101 13.68 -10.77 -5.14
C VAL A 101 12.30 -11.43 -5.10
N SER A 102 11.27 -10.77 -5.62
CA SER A 102 9.94 -11.38 -5.75
C SER A 102 9.91 -12.57 -6.71
N LEU A 103 10.95 -12.79 -7.54
CA LEU A 103 11.08 -14.03 -8.33
C LEU A 103 11.44 -15.25 -7.48
N ILE A 104 11.83 -15.06 -6.21
CA ILE A 104 12.12 -16.13 -5.25
C ILE A 104 10.79 -16.68 -4.72
N ASN A 105 10.04 -17.34 -5.61
CA ASN A 105 8.81 -18.07 -5.34
C ASN A 105 8.68 -19.22 -6.36
N PRO A 106 7.89 -20.28 -6.10
CA PRO A 106 7.78 -21.43 -7.00
C PRO A 106 7.30 -21.12 -8.43
N TYR A 107 6.61 -19.99 -8.62
CA TYR A 107 6.04 -19.57 -9.90
C TYR A 107 6.90 -18.52 -10.63
N GLY A 108 7.96 -17.99 -10.00
CA GLY A 108 8.84 -16.98 -10.56
C GLY A 108 8.08 -15.76 -11.10
N ILE A 109 8.34 -15.39 -12.36
CA ILE A 109 7.70 -14.24 -13.03
C ILE A 109 6.18 -14.41 -13.18
N LYS A 110 5.68 -15.66 -13.25
CA LYS A 110 4.24 -15.92 -13.41
C LYS A 110 3.45 -15.39 -12.21
N ALA A 111 4.03 -15.36 -11.01
CA ALA A 111 3.40 -14.77 -9.83
C ALA A 111 3.12 -13.27 -10.01
N ILE A 112 4.07 -12.54 -10.63
CA ILE A 112 3.91 -11.11 -10.93
C ILE A 112 2.85 -10.92 -12.01
N LEU A 113 2.92 -11.70 -13.10
CA LEU A 113 1.95 -11.59 -14.20
C LEU A 113 0.53 -11.92 -13.73
N ALA A 114 0.38 -12.92 -12.86
CA ALA A 114 -0.90 -13.31 -12.30
C ALA A 114 -1.61 -12.17 -11.55
N THR A 115 -0.88 -11.24 -10.93
CA THR A 115 -1.51 -10.09 -10.26
C THR A 115 -2.26 -9.20 -11.24
N PHE A 116 -1.72 -9.04 -12.45
CA PHE A 116 -2.36 -8.27 -13.52
C PHE A 116 -3.49 -9.07 -14.20
N THR A 117 -3.29 -10.37 -14.40
CA THR A 117 -4.34 -11.25 -14.96
C THR A 117 -5.57 -11.27 -14.07
N VAL A 118 -5.41 -11.33 -12.75
CA VAL A 118 -6.54 -11.26 -11.82
C VAL A 118 -7.18 -9.87 -11.85
N ALA A 119 -6.39 -8.79 -11.83
CA ALA A 119 -6.95 -7.44 -11.80
C ALA A 119 -7.73 -7.04 -13.07
N TYR A 120 -7.34 -7.53 -14.25
CA TYR A 120 -7.88 -7.04 -15.54
C TYR A 120 -8.39 -8.12 -16.50
N GLY A 121 -8.13 -9.40 -16.26
CA GLY A 121 -8.33 -10.47 -17.24
C GLY A 121 -9.10 -11.68 -16.74
N ASN A 122 -9.69 -11.62 -15.54
CA ASN A 122 -10.39 -12.76 -14.95
C ASN A 122 -11.92 -12.55 -14.98
N GLU A 123 -12.60 -13.35 -15.80
CA GLU A 123 -14.06 -13.33 -15.95
C GLU A 123 -14.83 -13.68 -14.67
N ALA A 124 -14.16 -14.33 -13.69
CA ALA A 124 -14.75 -14.62 -12.39
C ALA A 124 -14.68 -13.44 -11.41
N VAL A 125 -13.83 -12.44 -11.65
CA VAL A 125 -13.66 -11.30 -10.73
C VAL A 125 -14.93 -10.47 -10.53
N PRO A 126 -15.73 -10.18 -11.58
CA PRO A 126 -17.03 -9.52 -11.41
C PRO A 126 -18.04 -10.30 -10.56
N LEU A 127 -17.80 -11.58 -10.27
CA LEU A 127 -18.69 -12.39 -9.43
C LEU A 127 -18.27 -12.38 -7.95
N ILE A 128 -17.16 -11.73 -7.62
CA ILE A 128 -16.61 -11.69 -6.27
C ILE A 128 -16.86 -10.30 -5.69
N ILE A 129 -17.77 -10.22 -4.72
CA ILE A 129 -18.24 -8.98 -4.08
C ILE A 129 -17.09 -8.08 -3.60
N GLU A 130 -15.95 -8.64 -3.15
CA GLU A 130 -14.80 -7.84 -2.70
C GLU A 130 -14.13 -7.01 -3.82
N TRP A 131 -14.43 -7.30 -5.08
CA TRP A 131 -13.96 -6.55 -6.24
C TRP A 131 -14.96 -5.52 -6.74
N ASP A 132 -16.15 -5.44 -6.15
CA ASP A 132 -17.10 -4.41 -6.51
C ASP A 132 -16.58 -3.02 -6.13
N PRO A 133 -17.02 -1.97 -6.84
CA PRO A 133 -16.78 -0.60 -6.45
C PRO A 133 -17.34 -0.30 -5.06
N PHE A 134 -16.81 0.75 -4.44
CA PHE A 134 -17.39 1.27 -3.20
C PHE A 134 -18.83 1.75 -3.41
N ASP A 135 -19.73 1.32 -2.51
CA ASP A 135 -21.14 1.71 -2.48
C ASP A 135 -21.47 2.30 -1.10
N ALA A 136 -21.78 3.59 -1.08
CA ALA A 136 -22.12 4.33 0.14
C ALA A 136 -23.42 3.82 0.80
N SER A 137 -24.34 3.25 0.03
CA SER A 137 -25.62 2.76 0.56
C SER A 137 -25.43 1.55 1.49
N ASP A 138 -24.45 0.71 1.17
CA ASP A 138 -24.09 -0.50 1.92
C ASP A 138 -22.95 -0.24 2.92
N GLN A 139 -21.96 0.59 2.56
CA GLN A 139 -20.72 0.80 3.32
C GLN A 139 -20.69 2.13 4.10
N ARG A 140 -21.76 2.41 4.85
CA ARG A 140 -21.93 3.69 5.58
C ARG A 140 -20.82 3.96 6.59
N LEU A 141 -20.29 2.94 7.27
CA LEU A 141 -19.21 3.11 8.24
C LEU A 141 -17.94 3.63 7.56
N GLN A 142 -17.60 3.06 6.41
CA GLN A 142 -16.44 3.45 5.64
C GLN A 142 -16.64 4.81 4.96
N GLU A 143 -17.85 5.12 4.51
CA GLU A 143 -18.20 6.46 4.02
C GLU A 143 -17.90 7.52 5.08
N VAL A 144 -18.44 7.34 6.29
CA VAL A 144 -18.16 8.23 7.44
C VAL A 144 -16.66 8.28 7.72
N GLY A 145 -15.95 7.16 7.63
CA GLY A 145 -14.50 7.10 7.77
C GLY A 145 -13.75 7.99 6.76
N ILE A 146 -14.11 7.93 5.48
CA ILE A 146 -13.54 8.79 4.43
C ILE A 146 -13.86 10.26 4.72
N LEU A 147 -15.12 10.58 5.02
CA LEU A 147 -15.56 11.96 5.26
C LEU A 147 -14.86 12.57 6.47
N LEU A 148 -14.73 11.82 7.56
CA LEU A 148 -13.99 12.26 8.76
C LEU A 148 -12.51 12.46 8.48
N PHE A 149 -11.89 11.56 7.70
CA PHE A 149 -10.50 11.74 7.28
C PHE A 149 -10.31 13.01 6.44
N LEU A 150 -11.18 13.24 5.45
CA LEU A 150 -11.13 14.44 4.60
C LEU A 150 -11.37 15.71 5.41
N PHE A 151 -12.38 15.71 6.29
CA PHE A 151 -12.64 16.82 7.20
C PHE A 151 -11.42 17.11 8.08
N ALA A 152 -10.82 16.09 8.69
CA ALA A 152 -9.62 16.23 9.49
C ALA A 152 -8.46 16.80 8.67
N LEU A 153 -8.24 16.32 7.45
CA LEU A 153 -7.19 16.84 6.57
C LEU A 153 -7.39 18.33 6.25
N LEU A 154 -8.63 18.72 5.91
CA LEU A 154 -8.99 20.10 5.55
C LEU A 154 -8.93 21.09 6.74
N VAL A 155 -9.28 20.65 7.94
CA VAL A 155 -9.30 21.50 9.14
C VAL A 155 -7.95 21.47 9.88
N SER A 156 -7.16 20.41 9.70
CA SER A 156 -5.83 20.33 10.29
C SER A 156 -4.89 21.38 9.69
N ARG A 157 -3.88 21.79 10.47
CA ARG A 157 -2.76 22.59 9.97
C ARG A 157 -1.67 21.74 9.29
N LEU A 158 -1.97 20.47 8.99
CA LEU A 158 -1.00 19.55 8.40
C LEU A 158 -0.72 19.95 6.95
N ARG A 159 0.54 20.23 6.64
CA ARG A 159 0.99 20.43 5.25
C ARG A 159 1.41 19.10 4.66
N VAL A 160 0.50 18.47 3.92
CA VAL A 160 0.81 17.26 3.16
C VAL A 160 1.55 17.65 1.89
N GLY A 161 2.79 17.18 1.74
CA GLY A 161 3.56 17.36 0.51
C GLY A 161 2.91 16.62 -0.66
N TRP A 162 3.07 17.14 -1.89
CA TRP A 162 2.38 16.62 -3.07
C TRP A 162 2.67 15.13 -3.33
N ALA A 163 3.87 14.63 -3.02
CA ALA A 163 4.20 13.21 -3.16
C ALA A 163 3.33 12.31 -2.27
N LYS A 164 3.11 12.71 -1.01
CA LYS A 164 2.19 12.01 -0.10
C LYS A 164 0.74 12.17 -0.52
N ALA A 165 0.36 13.34 -1.01
CA ALA A 165 -0.99 13.56 -1.54
C ALA A 165 -1.30 12.60 -2.69
N LEU A 166 -0.34 12.33 -3.59
CA LEU A 166 -0.50 11.33 -4.64
C LEU A 166 -0.68 9.91 -4.07
N PHE A 167 0.04 9.53 -3.00
CA PHE A 167 -0.17 8.25 -2.34
C PHE A 167 -1.58 8.14 -1.73
N ILE A 168 -2.07 9.21 -1.09
CA ILE A 168 -3.43 9.27 -0.53
C ILE A 168 -4.47 9.10 -1.62
N ILE A 169 -4.33 9.84 -2.73
CA ILE A 169 -5.24 9.77 -3.87
C ILE A 169 -5.21 8.37 -4.50
N PHE A 170 -4.02 7.79 -4.67
CA PHE A 170 -3.87 6.43 -5.17
C PHE A 170 -4.58 5.41 -4.26
N ALA A 171 -4.33 5.45 -2.96
CA ALA A 171 -4.93 4.52 -1.99
C ALA A 171 -6.45 4.67 -1.96
N LEU A 172 -6.97 5.90 -2.01
CA LEU A 172 -8.40 6.16 -2.07
C LEU A 172 -8.99 5.68 -3.40
N HIS A 173 -8.38 5.99 -4.53
CA HIS A 173 -8.86 5.59 -5.84
C HIS A 173 -8.97 4.07 -5.94
N VAL A 174 -7.91 3.34 -5.60
CA VAL A 174 -7.89 1.88 -5.68
C VAL A 174 -8.92 1.25 -4.73
N TYR A 175 -9.14 1.84 -3.55
CA TYR A 175 -10.22 1.43 -2.65
C TYR A 175 -11.61 1.67 -3.29
N LEU A 176 -11.87 2.88 -3.80
CA LEU A 176 -13.16 3.20 -4.41
C LEU A 176 -13.45 2.34 -5.65
N THR A 177 -12.42 1.93 -6.38
CA THR A 177 -12.55 1.02 -7.53
C THR A 177 -12.81 -0.42 -7.09
N HIS A 178 -12.14 -0.90 -6.04
CA HIS A 178 -12.35 -2.25 -5.51
C HIS A 178 -12.26 -2.27 -3.98
N VAL A 179 -13.36 -2.63 -3.33
CA VAL A 179 -13.48 -2.60 -1.85
C VAL A 179 -12.43 -3.46 -1.14
N ARG A 180 -11.92 -4.52 -1.77
CA ARG A 180 -10.84 -5.36 -1.25
C ARG A 180 -9.60 -4.58 -0.84
N PHE A 181 -9.34 -3.44 -1.46
CA PHE A 181 -8.17 -2.60 -1.20
C PHE A 181 -8.41 -1.49 -0.16
N MET A 182 -9.55 -1.50 0.55
CA MET A 182 -9.86 -0.53 1.60
C MET A 182 -8.76 -0.39 2.67
N TYR A 183 -8.01 -1.47 2.92
CA TYR A 183 -6.89 -1.45 3.85
C TYR A 183 -5.74 -0.55 3.41
N LEU A 184 -5.55 -0.30 2.11
CA LEU A 184 -4.55 0.66 1.63
C LEU A 184 -4.86 2.06 2.16
N PHE A 185 -6.13 2.46 2.11
CA PHE A 185 -6.54 3.75 2.62
C PHE A 185 -6.53 3.78 4.15
N PHE A 186 -7.29 2.90 4.80
CA PHE A 186 -7.51 2.99 6.24
C PHE A 186 -6.31 2.58 7.11
N LEU A 187 -5.44 1.68 6.64
CA LEU A 187 -4.23 1.30 7.40
C LEU A 187 -3.01 2.13 7.03
N LEU A 188 -2.80 2.44 5.74
CA LEU A 188 -1.52 2.97 5.30
C LEU A 188 -1.47 4.49 5.27
N VAL A 189 -2.55 5.16 4.87
CA VAL A 189 -2.55 6.64 4.81
C VAL A 189 -2.21 7.29 6.16
N PRO A 190 -2.73 6.82 7.31
CA PRO A 190 -2.40 7.44 8.61
C PRO A 190 -0.93 7.32 9.06
N ILE A 191 -0.15 6.41 8.46
CA ILE A 191 1.24 6.12 8.87
C ILE A 191 2.30 6.70 7.91
N VAL A 192 1.86 7.42 6.88
CA VAL A 192 2.70 8.05 5.83
C VAL A 192 2.90 9.53 6.07
#